data_AF-A0A7Y9HYQ7-F1
#
_entry.id   AF-A0A7Y9HYQ7-F1
#
_cell.length_a   1.000
_cell.length_b   1.000
_cell.length_c   1.000
_cell.angle_alpha   90.00
_cell.angle_beta   90.00
_cell.angle_gamma   90.00
#
_symmetry.space_group_name_H-M   'P 1'
#
loop_
_entity.id
_entity.type
_entity.pdbx_description
1 polymer ?
#
loop_
_entity_poly.entity_id
_entity_poly.type
_entity_poly.pdbx_seq_one_letter_code
_entity_poly.pdbx_strand_id
1 'polypeptide(L)'
;MKNLYLFLITSLAFNIHALAQHRQPNVIIIMMDDMGYGDTEPYGMTGIATPNFNKLTKQSTRFTHYNVAQPICTASRAALLTAVILIV
;
A
#
# COMPACT_ATOMS: atom_id res chain seq x y z
N MET A 1 -18.45 33.58 34.73
CA MET A 1 -17.35 32.57 34.75
C MET A 1 -17.81 31.15 34.40
N LYS A 2 -18.97 30.65 34.89
CA LYS A 2 -19.50 29.32 34.52
C LYS A 2 -19.65 29.08 33.01
N ASN A 3 -20.08 30.09 32.26
CA ASN A 3 -20.29 29.96 30.80
C ASN A 3 -18.98 29.82 30.01
N LEU A 4 -17.86 30.31 30.56
CA LEU A 4 -16.53 30.19 29.93
C LEU A 4 -16.00 28.75 30.03
N TYR A 5 -16.16 28.10 31.19
CA TYR A 5 -15.81 26.69 31.37
C TYR A 5 -16.66 25.77 30.49
N LEU A 6 -17.96 26.06 30.38
CA LEU A 6 -18.84 25.28 29.50
C LEU A 6 -18.40 25.39 28.03
N PHE A 7 -18.01 26.58 27.58
CA PHE A 7 -17.51 26.81 26.22
C PHE A 7 -16.17 26.12 25.96
N LEU A 8 -15.26 26.10 26.94
CA LEU A 8 -13.99 25.39 26.85
C LEU A 8 -14.19 23.87 26.75
N ILE A 9 -15.12 23.31 27.53
CA ILE A 9 -15.42 21.87 27.51
C ILE A 9 -16.04 21.46 26.17
N THR A 10 -16.96 22.25 25.63
CA THR A 10 -17.59 21.94 24.32
C THR A 10 -16.62 22.09 23.17
N SER A 11 -15.75 23.10 23.18
CA SER A 11 -14.68 23.27 22.19
C SER A 11 -13.70 22.09 22.22
N LEU A 12 -13.30 21.64 23.41
CA LEU A 12 -12.40 20.50 23.56
C LEU A 12 -13.04 19.20 23.05
N ALA A 13 -14.30 18.95 23.38
CA ALA A 13 -15.04 17.78 22.90
C ALA A 13 -15.18 17.74 21.37
N PHE A 14 -15.40 18.89 20.73
CA PHE A 14 -15.51 19.00 19.27
C PHE A 14 -14.20 18.65 18.55
N ASN A 15 -13.06 19.10 19.08
CA ASN A 15 -11.75 18.81 18.51
C ASN A 15 -11.38 17.32 18.60
N ILE A 16 -11.77 16.64 19.68
CA ILE A 16 -11.55 15.19 19.85
C ILE A 16 -12.34 14.38 18.81
N HIS A 17 -13.58 14.78 18.51
CA HIS A 17 -14.41 14.10 17.51
C HIS A 17 -13.85 14.23 16.09
N ALA A 18 -13.30 15.40 15.73
CA ALA A 18 -12.68 15.63 14.42
C ALA A 18 -11.41 14.77 14.21
N LEU A 19 -10.62 14.55 15.26
CA LEU A 19 -9.44 13.66 15.22
C LEU A 19 -9.82 12.18 15.12
N ALA A 20 -11.00 11.80 15.63
CA ALA A 20 -11.48 10.41 15.62
C ALA A 20 -11.97 9.94 14.24
N GLN A 21 -12.08 10.83 13.25
CA GLN A 21 -12.45 10.46 11.89
C GLN A 21 -11.26 9.80 11.16
N HIS A 22 -10.95 8.57 11.57
CA HIS A 22 -9.98 7.72 10.90
C HIS A 22 -10.55 7.34 9.53
N ARG A 23 -10.13 8.05 8.48
CA ARG A 23 -10.48 7.66 7.11
C ARG A 23 -9.86 6.30 6.84
N GLN A 24 -10.70 5.31 6.52
CA GLN A 24 -10.19 4.03 6.05
C GLN A 24 -9.35 4.28 4.78
N PRO A 25 -8.10 3.80 4.73
CA PRO A 25 -7.27 3.99 3.56
C PRO A 25 -7.86 3.18 2.39
N ASN A 26 -7.80 3.76 1.20
CA ASN A 26 -8.05 2.99 -0.02
C ASN A 26 -6.82 2.14 -0.32
N VAL A 27 -7.03 0.86 -0.61
CA VAL A 27 -5.96 -0.07 -0.99
C VAL A 27 -6.04 -0.30 -2.51
N ILE A 28 -4.95 -0.02 -3.22
CA ILE A 28 -4.82 -0.26 -4.66
C ILE A 28 -3.74 -1.32 -4.85
N ILE A 29 -4.11 -2.43 -5.49
CA ILE A 29 -3.18 -3.51 -5.84
C ILE A 29 -2.84 -3.38 -7.32
N ILE A 30 -1.57 -3.14 -7.63
CA ILE A 30 -1.03 -3.12 -8.98
C ILE A 30 -0.15 -4.37 -9.13
N MET A 31 -0.56 -5.29 -10.00
CA MET A 31 0.17 -6.53 -10.29
C MET A 31 0.52 -6.55 -11.78
N MET A 32 1.80 -6.75 -12.08
CA MET A 32 2.31 -6.85 -13.44
C MET A 32 2.42 -8.33 -13.83
N ASP A 33 1.94 -8.68 -15.03
CA ASP A 33 2.04 -10.06 -15.55
C ASP A 33 3.43 -10.29 -16.14
N ASP A 34 3.97 -11.50 -15.97
CA ASP A 34 5.27 -11.96 -16.48
C ASP A 34 6.48 -11.02 -16.21
N MET A 35 6.45 -10.24 -15.12
CA MET A 35 7.57 -9.38 -14.75
C MET A 35 8.61 -10.15 -13.92
N GLY A 36 9.83 -10.25 -14.45
CA GLY A 36 11.00 -10.75 -13.74
C GLY A 36 11.52 -9.78 -12.69
N TYR A 37 12.32 -10.30 -11.74
CA TYR A 37 12.88 -9.50 -10.65
C TYR A 37 13.69 -8.30 -11.15
N GLY A 38 14.51 -8.49 -12.18
CA GLY A 38 15.41 -7.46 -12.72
C GLY A 38 14.83 -6.55 -13.78
N ASP A 39 13.52 -6.63 -14.08
CA ASP A 39 12.94 -5.99 -15.27
C ASP A 39 12.64 -4.50 -15.09
N THR A 40 12.85 -3.95 -13.88
CA THR A 40 12.62 -2.53 -13.59
C THR A 40 13.83 -1.88 -12.92
N GLU A 41 14.00 -0.57 -13.13
CA GLU A 41 15.16 0.17 -12.62
C GLU A 41 15.33 0.06 -11.09
N PRO A 42 14.26 0.08 -10.26
CA PRO A 42 14.42 -0.11 -8.82
C PRO A 42 15.03 -1.45 -8.41
N TYR A 43 15.03 -2.45 -9.29
CA TYR A 43 15.61 -3.77 -9.05
C TYR A 43 16.83 -4.08 -9.93
N GLY A 44 17.36 -3.08 -10.64
CA GLY A 44 18.65 -3.17 -11.34
C GLY A 44 18.59 -3.20 -12.86
N MET A 45 17.41 -3.03 -13.49
CA MET A 45 17.32 -2.90 -14.94
C MET A 45 18.12 -1.69 -15.44
N THR A 46 18.86 -1.89 -16.53
CA THR A 46 19.53 -0.81 -17.25
C THR A 46 18.94 -0.67 -18.66
N GLY A 47 18.73 0.56 -19.11
CA GLY A 47 18.35 0.83 -20.51
C GLY A 47 16.85 1.00 -20.77
N ILE A 48 15.98 0.75 -19.79
CA ILE A 48 14.55 1.06 -19.88
C ILE A 48 14.15 1.98 -18.72
N ALA A 49 13.73 3.20 -19.05
CA ALA A 49 13.32 4.18 -18.05
C ALA A 49 11.91 3.89 -17.51
N THR A 50 11.78 3.91 -16.18
CA THR A 50 10.56 3.67 -15.41
C THR A 50 10.30 4.83 -14.42
N PRO A 51 10.19 6.09 -14.90
CA PRO A 51 10.23 7.29 -14.06
C PRO A 51 9.11 7.33 -12.99
N ASN A 52 7.91 6.85 -13.32
CA ASN A 52 6.79 6.77 -12.38
C ASN A 52 7.04 5.74 -11.27
N PHE A 53 7.64 4.59 -11.62
CA PHE A 53 7.93 3.55 -10.64
C PHE A 53 9.11 3.94 -9.74
N ASN A 54 10.11 4.64 -10.29
CA ASN A 54 11.19 5.27 -9.52
C ASN A 54 10.66 6.31 -8.51
N LYS A 55 9.71 7.15 -8.93
CA LYS A 55 9.09 8.12 -8.03
C LYS A 55 8.34 7.39 -6.91
N LEU A 56 7.58 6.35 -7.24
CA LEU A 56 6.83 5.55 -6.26
C LEU A 56 7.75 4.86 -5.25
N THR A 57 8.82 4.22 -5.71
CA THR A 57 9.75 3.50 -4.82
C THR A 57 10.51 4.43 -3.88
N LYS A 58 10.79 5.69 -4.25
CA LYS A 58 11.41 6.68 -3.34
C LYS A 58 10.51 7.11 -2.17
N GLN A 59 9.19 7.00 -2.33
CA GLN A 59 8.20 7.38 -1.32
C GLN A 59 7.54 6.16 -0.66
N SER A 60 8.10 4.97 -0.84
CA SER A 60 7.51 3.70 -0.40
C SER A 60 8.55 2.78 0.20
N THR A 61 8.09 1.80 0.97
CA THR A 61 8.94 0.68 1.39
C THR A 61 9.11 -0.27 0.22
N ARG A 62 10.35 -0.60 -0.13
CA ARG A 62 10.70 -1.55 -1.20
C ARG A 62 11.20 -2.86 -0.61
N PHE A 63 10.61 -3.99 -1.02
CA PHE A 63 11.08 -5.32 -0.66
C PHE A 63 12.02 -5.86 -1.73
N THR A 64 13.27 -6.20 -1.37
CA THR A 64 14.26 -6.78 -2.29
C THR A 64 14.34 -8.31 -2.22
N HIS A 65 13.66 -8.91 -1.25
CA HIS A 65 13.55 -10.35 -1.09
C HIS A 65 12.07 -10.71 -1.01
N TYR A 66 11.47 -11.03 -2.15
CA TYR A 66 10.07 -11.43 -2.27
C TYR A 66 9.96 -12.63 -3.22
N ASN A 67 8.92 -13.45 -3.02
CA ASN A 67 8.62 -14.61 -3.84
C ASN A 67 7.15 -14.61 -4.23
N VAL A 68 6.84 -15.25 -5.35
CA VAL A 68 5.46 -15.61 -5.72
C VAL A 68 5.13 -16.99 -5.16
N ALA A 69 3.86 -17.22 -4.83
CA ALA A 69 3.41 -18.52 -4.33
C ALA A 69 3.63 -19.65 -5.34
N GLN A 70 3.45 -19.37 -6.64
CA GLN A 70 3.65 -20.29 -7.76
C GLN A 70 4.15 -19.51 -8.99
N PRO A 71 5.09 -20.03 -9.79
CA PRO A 71 5.60 -19.38 -11.01
C PRO A 71 4.67 -19.61 -12.22
N ILE A 72 3.35 -19.53 -12.01
CA ILE A 72 2.31 -19.69 -13.05
C ILE A 72 1.27 -18.58 -12.83
N CYS A 73 0.94 -17.80 -13.88
CA CYS A 73 0.11 -16.60 -13.76
C CYS A 73 -1.24 -16.86 -13.07
N THR A 74 -1.93 -17.95 -13.45
CA THR A 74 -3.23 -18.32 -12.87
C THR A 74 -3.11 -18.70 -11.39
N ALA A 75 -2.15 -19.55 -11.04
CA ALA A 75 -1.97 -20.00 -9.65
C ALA A 75 -1.45 -18.86 -8.75
N SER A 76 -0.56 -18.00 -9.25
CA SER A 76 -0.06 -16.81 -8.57
C SER A 76 -1.19 -15.82 -8.25
N ARG A 77 -2.03 -15.49 -9.24
CA ARG A 77 -3.22 -14.63 -9.06
C ARG A 77 -4.22 -15.23 -8.09
N ALA A 78 -4.51 -16.53 -8.21
CA ALA A 78 -5.41 -17.22 -7.29
C ALA A 78 -4.90 -17.15 -5.84
N ALA A 79 -3.60 -17.36 -5.63
CA ALA A 79 -3.00 -17.28 -4.30
C ALA A 79 -3.04 -15.86 -3.72
N LEU A 80 -2.83 -14.82 -4.54
CA LEU A 80 -2.96 -13.43 -4.10
C LEU A 80 -4.40 -13.07 -3.67
N LEU A 81 -5.39 -13.53 -4.41
CA LEU A 81 -6.81 -13.17 -4.17
C LEU A 81 -7.46 -13.97 -3.04
N THR A 82 -7.06 -15.23 -2.86
CA THR A 82 -7.68 -16.15 -1.90
C THR A 82 -6.85 -16.36 -0.63
N ALA A 83 -5.57 -15.95 -0.64
CA ALA A 83 -4.58 -16.30 0.37
C ALA A 83 -4.36 -17.82 0.55
N VAL A 84 -4.73 -18.63 -0.45
CA VAL A 84 -4.54 -20.09 -0.45
C VAL A 84 -3.56 -20.48 -1.56
N ILE A 85 -2.61 -21.36 -1.22
CA ILE A 85 -1.73 -21.96 -2.23
C ILE A 85 -2.52 -23.04 -2.96
N LEU A 86 -2.70 -22.88 -4.27
CA LEU A 86 -3.21 -23.95 -5.12
C LEU A 86 -2.10 -25.01 -5.24
N ILE A 87 -2.36 -26.21 -4.73
CA ILE A 87 -1.51 -27.38 -5.02
C ILE A 87 -1.95 -27.87 -6.40
N VAL A 88 -1.16 -27.53 -7.42
CA VAL A 88 -1.28 -28.09 -8.77
C VAL A 88 -0.09 -28.99 -9.02
#